data_AF-A0A8S0QDZ9-F1
#
_entry.id   AF-A0A8S0QDZ9-F1
#
_cell.length_a   1.000
_cell.length_b   1.000
_cell.length_c   1.000
_cell.angle_alpha   90.00
_cell.angle_beta   90.00
_cell.angle_gamma   90.00
#
_symmetry.space_group_name_H-M   'P 1'
#
loop_
_entity.id
_entity.type
_entity.pdbx_description
1 polymer ?
#
loop_
_entity_poly.entity_id
_entity_poly.type
_entity_poly.pdbx_seq_one_letter_code
_entity_poly.pdbx_strand_id
1 'polypeptide(L)'
;MTAAAGTFCYIDPEYQQTRMLGKKSDIYSIGVMLLQIITAKPAMGLTYHVERAIEKRQFAEILDQTVKDWPVEEASSFARLALKRCELRKKDRPDLDSQILPELIRLRDLGSGNKAKYGFDHMNAQDQSFQESLSLSRDAGSSNSENQCKYASASGSSSVTTAGILD
;
A
#
# COMPACT_ATOMS: atom_id res chain seq x y z
N MET A 1 -16.18 -5.42 -19.52
CA MET A 1 -15.53 -5.95 -18.30
C MET A 1 -14.08 -5.51 -18.32
N THR A 2 -13.65 -4.70 -17.36
CA THR A 2 -12.26 -4.22 -17.30
C THR A 2 -11.42 -5.27 -16.58
N ALA A 3 -10.27 -5.64 -17.15
CA ALA A 3 -9.31 -6.47 -16.44
C ALA A 3 -8.77 -5.69 -15.22
N ALA A 4 -8.58 -6.36 -14.10
CA ALA A 4 -7.93 -5.77 -12.94
C ALA A 4 -6.51 -5.35 -13.36
N ALA A 5 -6.27 -4.04 -13.32
CA ALA A 5 -4.96 -3.46 -13.55
C ALA A 5 -4.25 -3.24 -12.21
N GLY A 6 -2.93 -3.43 -12.18
CA GLY A 6 -2.10 -3.21 -11.00
C GLY A 6 -0.78 -3.96 -11.06
N THR A 7 0.06 -3.76 -10.05
CA THR A 7 1.32 -4.50 -9.89
C THR A 7 1.04 -5.81 -9.15
N PHE A 8 1.29 -6.94 -9.81
CA PHE A 8 0.85 -8.29 -9.40
C PHE A 8 0.85 -8.58 -7.89
N CYS A 9 1.93 -8.29 -7.16
CA CYS A 9 2.05 -8.62 -5.73
C CYS A 9 1.21 -7.74 -4.79
N TYR A 10 0.71 -6.60 -5.27
CA TYR A 10 -0.07 -5.63 -4.49
C TYR A 10 -1.55 -5.66 -4.87
N ILE A 11 -1.94 -6.45 -5.87
CA ILE A 11 -3.33 -6.59 -6.29
C ILE A 11 -4.08 -7.38 -5.23
N ASP A 12 -5.15 -6.78 -4.71
CA ASP A 12 -6.08 -7.45 -3.81
C ASP A 12 -6.70 -8.69 -4.49
N PRO A 13 -6.58 -9.89 -3.92
CA PRO A 13 -7.11 -11.12 -4.51
C PRO A 13 -8.64 -11.05 -4.74
N GLU A 14 -9.38 -10.37 -3.88
CA GLU A 14 -10.82 -10.17 -4.09
C GLU A 14 -11.10 -9.13 -5.18
N TYR A 15 -10.29 -8.09 -5.34
CA TYR A 15 -10.40 -7.17 -6.48
C TYR A 15 -10.12 -7.90 -7.80
N GLN A 16 -9.13 -8.79 -7.82
CA GLN A 16 -8.82 -9.60 -9.00
C GLN A 16 -10.01 -10.47 -9.41
N GLN A 17 -10.68 -11.11 -8.44
CA GLN A 17 -11.82 -11.99 -8.68
C GLN A 17 -13.12 -11.23 -9.01
N THR A 18 -13.46 -10.23 -8.19
CA THR A 18 -14.76 -9.53 -8.27
C THR A 18 -14.76 -8.36 -9.26
N ARG A 19 -13.58 -7.88 -9.68
CA ARG A 19 -13.38 -6.62 -10.41
C ARG A 19 -13.91 -5.37 -9.69
N MET A 20 -14.24 -5.48 -8.41
CA MET A 20 -14.72 -4.37 -7.59
C MET A 20 -13.57 -3.77 -6.77
N LEU A 21 -13.14 -2.57 -7.18
CA LEU A 21 -12.15 -1.78 -6.46
C LEU A 21 -12.81 -1.03 -5.30
N GLY A 22 -12.10 -0.89 -4.18
CA GLY A 22 -12.53 -0.05 -3.08
C GLY A 22 -11.44 0.09 -2.02
N LYS A 23 -11.74 0.83 -0.94
CA LYS A 23 -10.78 1.12 0.15
C LYS A 23 -10.07 -0.12 0.70
N LYS A 24 -10.77 -1.27 0.76
CA LYS A 24 -10.20 -2.54 1.26
C LYS A 24 -9.11 -3.10 0.34
N SER A 25 -9.12 -2.75 -0.94
CA SER A 25 -8.08 -3.13 -1.89
C SER A 25 -6.80 -2.32 -1.67
N ASP A 26 -6.94 -1.03 -1.37
CA ASP A 26 -5.80 -0.19 -0.96
C ASP A 26 -5.21 -0.70 0.37
N ILE A 27 -6.06 -1.10 1.32
CA ILE A 27 -5.65 -1.70 2.60
C ILE A 27 -4.83 -2.98 2.41
N TYR A 28 -5.14 -3.79 1.40
CA TYR A 28 -4.31 -4.96 1.10
C TYR A 28 -2.91 -4.53 0.62
N SER A 29 -2.86 -3.60 -0.33
CA SER A 29 -1.59 -3.14 -0.92
C SER A 29 -0.66 -2.47 0.09
N ILE A 30 -1.21 -1.67 1.02
CA ILE A 30 -0.45 -1.09 2.14
C ILE A 30 0.09 -2.20 3.06
N GLY A 31 -0.67 -3.27 3.33
CA GLY A 31 -0.18 -4.41 4.11
C GLY A 31 1.09 -5.02 3.54
N VAL A 32 1.11 -5.28 2.23
CA VAL A 32 2.28 -5.81 1.52
C VAL A 32 3.45 -4.82 1.59
N MET A 33 3.18 -3.53 1.37
CA MET A 33 4.20 -2.48 1.45
C MET A 33 4.83 -2.37 2.84
N LEU A 34 4.03 -2.43 3.91
CA LEU A 34 4.52 -2.39 5.29
C LEU A 34 5.46 -3.57 5.59
N LEU A 35 5.13 -4.77 5.08
CA LEU A 35 6.03 -5.92 5.19
C LEU A 35 7.33 -5.72 4.42
N GLN A 36 7.30 -5.09 3.25
CA GLN A 36 8.52 -4.79 2.51
C GLN A 36 9.40 -3.78 3.24
N ILE A 37 8.82 -2.77 3.87
CA ILE A 37 9.57 -1.74 4.62
C ILE A 37 10.43 -2.39 5.72
N ILE A 38 9.90 -3.35 6.47
CA ILE A 38 10.62 -3.97 7.59
C ILE A 38 11.56 -5.11 7.18
N THR A 39 11.37 -5.68 5.99
CA THR A 39 12.18 -6.82 5.51
C THR A 39 13.19 -6.44 4.43
N ALA A 40 12.97 -5.32 3.73
CA ALA A 40 13.65 -4.94 2.48
C ALA A 40 13.64 -6.03 1.40
N LYS A 41 12.65 -6.95 1.44
CA LYS A 41 12.54 -8.08 0.52
C LYS A 41 11.51 -7.83 -0.60
N PRO A 42 11.62 -8.52 -1.75
CA PRO A 42 10.59 -8.47 -2.78
C PRO A 42 9.23 -8.91 -2.26
N ALA A 43 8.15 -8.28 -2.76
CA ALA A 43 6.77 -8.56 -2.34
C ALA A 43 6.29 -9.99 -2.65
N MET A 44 6.89 -10.66 -3.63
CA MET A 44 6.45 -11.98 -4.09
C MET A 44 6.60 -13.03 -2.97
N GLY A 45 5.48 -13.60 -2.51
CA GLY A 45 5.45 -14.58 -1.43
C GLY A 45 5.80 -14.03 -0.04
N LEU A 46 5.93 -12.70 0.10
CA LEU A 46 6.45 -12.09 1.33
C LEU A 46 5.56 -12.33 2.54
N THR A 47 4.24 -12.24 2.36
CA THR A 47 3.24 -12.49 3.42
C THR A 47 3.43 -13.87 4.04
N TYR A 48 3.52 -14.90 3.21
CA TYR A 48 3.77 -16.28 3.63
C TYR A 48 5.13 -16.45 4.33
N HIS A 49 6.18 -15.84 3.80
CA HIS A 49 7.51 -15.92 4.41
C HIS A 49 7.57 -15.27 5.80
N VAL A 50 6.93 -14.12 5.97
CA VAL A 50 6.86 -13.41 7.25
C VAL A 50 6.01 -14.19 8.26
N GLU A 51 4.82 -14.64 7.86
CA GLU A 51 3.96 -15.45 8.72
C GLU A 51 4.70 -16.70 9.24
N ARG A 52 5.33 -17.45 8.34
CA ARG A 52 6.11 -18.65 8.71
C ARG A 52 7.31 -18.33 9.60
N ALA A 53 7.99 -17.20 9.37
CA ALA A 53 9.11 -16.78 10.21
C ALA A 53 8.64 -16.44 11.64
N ILE A 54 7.47 -15.81 11.76
CA ILE A 54 6.84 -15.52 13.05
C ILE A 54 6.45 -16.82 13.77
N GLU A 55 5.80 -17.76 13.09
CA GLU A 55 5.41 -19.07 13.65
C GLU A 55 6.61 -19.87 14.16
N LYS A 56 7.70 -19.88 13.39
CA LYS A 56 8.94 -20.59 13.75
C LYS A 56 9.80 -19.85 14.77
N ARG A 57 9.39 -18.66 15.23
CA ARG A 57 10.19 -17.78 16.10
C ARG A 57 11.53 -17.37 15.47
N GLN A 58 11.58 -17.27 14.15
CA GLN A 58 12.74 -16.88 13.34
C GLN A 58 12.54 -15.51 12.68
N PHE A 59 11.68 -14.66 13.25
CA PHE A 59 11.32 -13.38 12.64
C PHE A 59 12.53 -12.43 12.46
N ALA A 60 13.50 -12.45 13.35
CA ALA A 60 14.70 -11.62 13.23
C ALA A 60 15.52 -11.91 11.94
N GLU A 61 15.47 -13.14 11.42
CA GLU A 61 16.18 -13.54 10.20
C GLU A 61 15.55 -12.96 8.92
N ILE A 62 14.26 -12.57 8.97
CA ILE A 62 13.56 -11.99 7.82
C ILE A 62 13.61 -10.46 7.77
N LEU A 63 13.96 -9.82 8.89
CA LEU A 63 14.13 -8.37 8.97
C LEU A 63 15.28 -7.90 8.06
N ASP A 64 15.22 -6.62 7.69
CA ASP A 64 16.25 -5.97 6.89
C ASP A 64 17.59 -6.00 7.65
N GLN A 65 18.58 -6.67 7.07
CA GLN A 65 19.90 -6.86 7.66
C GLN A 65 20.77 -5.59 7.60
N THR A 66 20.33 -4.54 6.91
CA THR A 66 21.02 -3.25 6.88
C THR A 66 20.81 -2.44 8.17
N VAL A 67 19.76 -2.75 8.92
CA VAL A 67 19.46 -2.14 10.23
C VAL A 67 19.96 -3.06 11.34
N LYS A 68 20.82 -2.54 12.24
CA LYS A 68 21.59 -3.35 13.19
C LYS A 68 20.89 -3.58 14.54
N ASP A 69 20.02 -2.68 14.93
CA ASP A 69 19.43 -2.57 16.26
C ASP A 69 17.91 -2.67 16.21
N TRP A 70 17.40 -3.68 15.50
CA TRP A 70 15.96 -3.90 15.36
C TRP A 70 15.26 -4.06 16.72
N PRO A 71 14.20 -3.26 16.99
CA PRO A 71 13.27 -3.56 18.07
C PRO A 71 12.39 -4.75 17.65
N VAL A 72 12.92 -5.97 17.82
CA VAL A 72 12.34 -7.21 17.23
C VAL A 72 10.90 -7.45 17.67
N GLU A 73 10.54 -7.12 18.92
CA GLU A 73 9.20 -7.33 19.45
C GLU A 73 8.18 -6.35 18.82
N GLU A 74 8.54 -5.08 18.74
CA GLU A 74 7.74 -4.04 18.10
C GLU A 74 7.61 -4.28 16.60
N ALA A 75 8.70 -4.69 15.95
CA ALA A 75 8.70 -5.07 14.54
C ALA A 75 7.83 -6.31 14.28
N SER A 76 7.82 -7.27 15.20
CA SER A 76 6.93 -8.44 15.15
C SER A 76 5.46 -8.04 15.31
N SER A 77 5.17 -7.13 16.26
CA SER A 77 3.83 -6.55 16.44
C SER A 77 3.34 -5.83 15.17
N PHE A 78 4.20 -4.98 14.59
CA PHE A 78 3.94 -4.30 13.32
C PHE A 78 3.72 -5.28 12.16
N ALA A 79 4.54 -6.34 12.06
CA ALA A 79 4.38 -7.37 11.04
C ALA A 79 3.04 -8.11 11.15
N ARG A 80 2.61 -8.46 12.37
CA ARG A 80 1.29 -9.07 12.61
C ARG A 80 0.14 -8.14 12.21
N LEU A 81 0.27 -6.84 12.49
CA LEU A 81 -0.70 -5.85 12.05
C LEU A 81 -0.81 -5.83 10.51
N ALA A 82 0.34 -5.79 9.84
CA ALA A 82 0.45 -5.78 8.38
C ALA A 82 -0.10 -7.08 7.75
N LEU A 83 0.21 -8.25 8.30
CA LEU A 83 -0.35 -9.54 7.87
C LEU A 83 -1.87 -9.56 7.94
N LYS A 84 -2.46 -9.03 9.02
CA LYS A 84 -3.91 -8.89 9.15
C LYS A 84 -4.53 -7.94 8.11
N ARG A 85 -3.74 -7.09 7.43
CA ARG A 85 -4.23 -6.31 6.27
C ARG A 85 -4.19 -7.10 4.97
N CYS A 86 -3.27 -8.06 4.88
CA CYS A 86 -3.09 -8.96 3.75
C CYS A 86 -4.07 -10.14 3.75
N GLU A 87 -5.11 -10.11 4.59
CA GLU A 87 -6.14 -11.15 4.63
C GLU A 87 -6.81 -11.31 3.25
N LEU A 88 -7.02 -12.56 2.85
CA LEU A 88 -7.62 -12.87 1.54
C LEU A 88 -9.05 -12.34 1.44
N ARG A 89 -9.77 -12.31 2.58
CA ARG A 89 -11.17 -11.88 2.64
C ARG A 89 -11.28 -10.41 3.04
N LYS A 90 -11.94 -9.58 2.23
CA LYS A 90 -12.11 -8.12 2.48
C LYS A 90 -12.78 -7.85 3.83
N LYS A 91 -13.69 -8.71 4.27
CA LYS A 91 -14.41 -8.56 5.55
C LYS A 91 -13.54 -8.83 6.79
N ASP A 92 -12.47 -9.61 6.64
CA ASP A 92 -11.56 -9.95 7.73
C ASP A 92 -10.46 -8.88 7.87
N ARG A 93 -10.23 -8.10 6.80
CA ARG A 93 -9.38 -6.90 6.85
C ARG A 93 -10.04 -5.84 7.73
N PRO A 94 -9.34 -5.28 8.71
CA PRO A 94 -9.88 -4.21 9.52
C PRO A 94 -9.88 -2.88 8.77
N ASP A 95 -10.48 -1.88 9.41
CA ASP A 95 -10.68 -0.56 8.84
C ASP A 95 -9.47 0.36 9.06
N LEU A 96 -9.23 1.25 8.09
CA LEU A 96 -8.06 2.13 8.07
C LEU A 96 -8.10 3.12 9.22
N ASP A 97 -9.23 3.79 9.41
CA ASP A 97 -9.34 4.93 10.32
C ASP A 97 -9.42 4.45 11.77
N SER A 98 -10.17 3.37 12.01
CA SER A 98 -10.47 2.90 13.38
C SER A 98 -9.44 1.92 13.97
N GLN A 99 -8.66 1.22 13.13
CA GLN A 99 -7.77 0.16 13.61
C GLN A 99 -6.34 0.25 13.07
N ILE A 100 -6.14 0.64 11.80
CA ILE A 100 -4.79 0.76 11.25
C ILE A 100 -4.11 2.01 11.78
N LEU A 101 -4.76 3.17 11.59
CA LEU A 101 -4.18 4.46 11.87
C LEU A 101 -3.78 4.64 13.35
N PRO A 102 -4.61 4.25 14.35
CA PRO A 102 -4.22 4.35 15.75
C PRO A 102 -2.99 3.52 16.09
N GLU A 103 -2.87 2.32 15.53
CA GLU A 103 -1.73 1.43 15.79
C GLU A 103 -0.45 1.93 15.12
N LEU A 104 -0.55 2.46 13.90
CA LEU A 104 0.58 3.09 13.22
C LEU A 104 1.04 4.36 13.97
N ILE A 105 0.12 5.16 14.50
CA ILE A 105 0.44 6.31 15.36
C ILE A 105 1.19 5.85 16.61
N ARG A 106 0.68 4.82 17.30
CA ARG A 106 1.33 4.25 18.49
C ARG A 106 2.77 3.83 18.18
N LEU A 107 2.98 3.12 17.07
CA LEU A 107 4.31 2.64 16.66
C LEU A 107 5.24 3.79 16.24
N ARG A 108 4.72 4.83 15.58
CA ARG A 108 5.46 6.07 15.28
C ARG A 108 5.91 6.77 16.57
N ASP A 109 5.03 6.86 17.56
CA ASP A 109 5.31 7.57 18.80
C ASP A 109 6.37 6.82 19.64
N LEU A 110 6.39 5.48 19.60
CA LEU A 110 7.49 4.68 20.15
C LEU A 110 8.84 5.04 19.50
N GLY A 111 8.89 5.13 18.17
CA GLY A 111 10.10 5.53 17.46
C GLY A 111 10.51 6.98 17.76
N SER A 112 9.54 7.86 18.01
CA SER A 112 9.77 9.27 18.33
C SER A 112 10.25 9.48 19.77
N GLY A 113 9.79 8.67 20.72
CA GLY A 113 10.30 8.65 22.10
C GLY A 113 11.78 8.21 22.20
N ASN A 114 12.26 7.44 21.23
CA ASN A 114 13.68 7.06 21.12
C ASN A 114 14.57 8.16 20.52
N LYS A 115 14.02 9.22 19.92
CA LYS A 115 14.82 10.34 19.38
C LYS A 115 15.60 11.11 20.44
N ALA A 116 15.17 11.08 21.71
CA ALA A 116 15.93 11.69 22.80
C ALA A 116 17.26 10.94 23.12
N LYS A 117 17.47 9.73 22.59
CA LYS A 117 18.70 8.94 22.81
C LYS A 117 19.67 8.91 21.63
N TYR A 118 19.20 9.19 20.42
CA TYR A 118 20.07 9.29 19.23
C TYR A 118 19.82 10.65 18.61
N GLY A 119 20.73 11.59 18.91
CA GLY A 119 20.66 12.98 18.50
C GLY A 119 20.46 13.13 16.99
N PHE A 120 19.22 13.42 16.62
CA PHE A 120 18.87 14.02 15.34
C PHE A 120 17.98 15.23 15.62
N ASP A 121 18.57 16.20 16.31
CA ASP A 121 18.02 17.55 16.38
C ASP A 121 18.18 18.18 15.00
N HIS A 122 17.12 18.10 14.20
CA HIS A 122 16.59 19.19 13.37
C HIS A 122 15.79 18.60 12.20
N MET A 123 14.46 18.58 12.35
CA MET A 123 13.49 19.01 11.34
C MET A 123 12.13 19.08 12.04
N ASN A 124 11.86 20.20 12.70
CA ASN A 124 10.49 20.66 12.90
C ASN A 124 10.44 22.14 12.50
N ALA A 125 10.07 22.37 11.25
CA ALA A 125 9.41 23.58 10.80
C ALA A 125 8.78 23.27 9.44
N GLN A 126 7.47 23.48 9.35
CA GLN A 126 6.60 23.35 8.16
C GLN A 126 5.94 22.00 7.91
N ASP A 127 4.87 21.73 8.66
CA ASP A 127 3.66 21.21 8.01
C ASP A 127 2.43 21.97 8.52
N GLN A 128 2.29 23.21 8.06
CA GLN A 128 1.02 23.96 8.10
C GLN A 128 0.28 23.90 6.76
N SER A 129 0.85 23.26 5.73
CA SER A 129 0.33 23.32 4.36
C SER A 129 -0.76 22.29 4.06
N PHE A 130 -0.92 21.24 4.86
CA PHE A 130 -1.91 20.20 4.59
C PHE A 130 -3.31 20.51 5.15
N GLN A 131 -3.44 21.44 6.11
CA GLN A 131 -4.73 21.80 6.72
C GLN A 131 -5.46 22.95 6.01
N GLU A 132 -4.75 23.79 5.25
CA GLU A 132 -5.37 24.93 4.55
C GLU A 132 -6.12 24.50 3.26
N SER A 133 -5.72 23.40 2.63
CA SER A 133 -6.37 22.88 1.42
C SER A 133 -7.76 22.25 1.68
N LEU A 134 -8.03 21.77 2.90
CA LEU A 134 -9.30 21.15 3.29
C LEU A 134 -10.38 22.15 3.73
N SER A 135 -10.01 23.38 4.07
CA SER A 135 -10.95 24.44 4.48
C SER A 135 -11.45 25.29 3.29
N LEU A 136 -10.70 25.37 2.19
CA LEU A 136 -11.08 26.12 0.98
C LEU A 136 -12.14 25.43 0.09
N SER A 137 -12.54 24.20 0.39
CA SER A 137 -13.48 23.43 -0.44
C SER A 137 -14.93 23.44 0.06
N ARG A 138 -15.27 24.23 1.10
CA ARG A 138 -16.60 24.22 1.73
C ARG A 138 -17.55 25.34 1.32
N ASP A 139 -17.15 26.28 0.48
CA ASP A 139 -18.04 27.32 -0.04
C ASP A 139 -18.13 27.29 -1.58
N ALA A 140 -19.10 26.53 -2.08
CA ALA A 140 -19.85 26.84 -3.30
C ALA A 140 -20.95 25.77 -3.50
N GLY A 141 -22.14 26.05 -2.97
CA GLY A 141 -23.34 25.32 -3.33
C GLY A 141 -23.83 25.69 -4.73
N SER A 142 -24.29 24.67 -5.46
CA SER A 142 -25.32 24.70 -6.51
C SER A 142 -25.00 25.38 -7.86
N SER A 143 -24.73 24.57 -8.88
CA SER A 143 -25.41 24.68 -10.19
C SER A 143 -25.08 23.49 -11.11
N ASN A 144 -26.13 22.93 -11.71
CA ASN A 144 -26.11 21.94 -12.79
C ASN A 144 -25.25 22.38 -14.00
N SER A 145 -24.48 21.46 -14.57
CA SER A 145 -24.40 21.23 -16.02
C SER A 145 -23.53 20.02 -16.35
N GLU A 146 -24.05 19.17 -17.23
CA GLU A 146 -23.39 18.06 -17.91
C GLU A 146 -22.06 18.47 -18.57
N ASN A 147 -21.08 17.55 -18.62
CA ASN A 147 -20.04 17.40 -19.65
C ASN A 147 -19.05 16.29 -19.19
N GLN A 148 -19.26 15.02 -19.53
CA GLN A 148 -18.81 14.34 -20.76
C GLN A 148 -17.31 14.50 -21.05
N CYS A 149 -16.48 13.63 -20.42
CA CYS A 149 -15.08 13.47 -20.83
C CYS A 149 -14.99 12.70 -22.16
N LYS A 150 -14.61 13.43 -23.21
CA LYS A 150 -14.28 12.91 -24.55
C LYS A 150 -12.98 12.11 -24.51
N TYR A 151 -13.03 10.83 -24.87
CA TYR A 151 -11.84 10.10 -25.30
C TYR A 151 -11.55 10.47 -26.75
N ALA A 152 -10.39 11.08 -27.00
CA ALA A 152 -9.91 11.34 -28.34
C ALA A 152 -9.48 10.02 -28.99
N SER A 153 -10.14 9.66 -30.09
CA SER A 153 -9.70 8.64 -31.03
C SER A 153 -8.54 9.17 -31.87
N ALA A 154 -7.44 8.41 -31.95
CA ALA A 154 -6.47 8.53 -33.03
C ALA A 154 -6.46 7.20 -33.79
N SER A 155 -7.15 7.19 -34.92
CA SER A 155 -7.08 6.15 -35.96
C SER A 155 -5.91 6.43 -36.90
N GLY A 156 -5.09 5.41 -37.16
CA GLY A 156 -4.08 5.40 -38.22
C GLY A 156 -3.94 4.00 -38.81
N SER A 157 -4.71 3.74 -39.87
CA SER A 157 -4.55 2.70 -40.93
C SER A 157 -3.15 2.72 -41.56
N SER A 158 -2.56 1.73 -42.24
CA SER A 158 -2.85 0.37 -42.71
C SER A 158 -1.55 -0.13 -43.38
N SER A 159 -1.24 -1.43 -43.36
CA SER A 159 -0.78 -2.16 -44.57
C SER A 159 -0.58 -3.65 -44.27
N VAL A 160 -1.42 -4.46 -44.89
CA VAL A 160 -1.29 -5.91 -45.06
C VAL A 160 -0.26 -6.16 -46.15
N THR A 161 0.70 -7.05 -45.91
CA THR A 161 1.49 -7.65 -47.00
C THR A 161 1.57 -9.16 -46.81
N THR A 162 0.93 -9.85 -47.74
CA THR A 162 1.00 -11.29 -48.00
C THR A 162 2.42 -11.68 -48.41
N ALA A 163 2.96 -12.76 -47.86
CA ALA A 163 4.09 -13.48 -48.45
C ALA A 163 3.76 -14.98 -48.45
N GLY A 164 3.44 -15.48 -49.65
CA GLY A 164 3.50 -16.91 -49.95
C GLY A 164 4.93 -17.31 -50.27
N ILE A 165 5.30 -18.53 -49.91
CA ILE A 165 6.46 -19.24 -50.46
C ILE A 165 5.99 -20.66 -50.77
N LEU A 166 5.86 -20.94 -52.07
CA LEU A 166 6.01 -22.25 -52.69
C LEU A 166 7.20 -22.09 -53.65
N ASP A 167 8.29 -22.78 -53.35
CA ASP A 167 9.11 -23.58 -54.28
C ASP A 167 10.17 -24.33 -53.44
#